data_AF-A0A1V5FKA6-F1
#
_entry.id   AF-A0A1V5FKA6-F1
#
_cell.length_a   1.000
_cell.length_b   1.000
_cell.length_c   1.000
_cell.angle_alpha   90.00
_cell.angle_beta   90.00
_cell.angle_gamma   90.00
#
_symmetry.space_group_name_H-M   'P 1'
#
loop_
_entity.id
_entity.type
_entity.pdbx_description
1 polymer ?
#
loop_
_entity_poly.entity_id
_entity_poly.type
_entity_poly.pdbx_seq_one_letter_code
_entity_poly.pdbx_strand_id
1 'polypeptide(L)'
;MRVRLTATYAAAGMLALALLPASGCALYRDDKCWVPPEQYAEAREYYIQTGSLELVGEYMKDNQWRRCRRNEVLYRLRKEFEALPEELPEVIPPEAGSAEETPAPTS
;
A
#
# COMPACT_ATOMS: atom_id res chain seq x y z
N MET A 1 21.49 -54.51 37.62
CA MET A 1 21.47 -53.03 37.66
C MET A 1 20.63 -52.53 36.50
N ARG A 2 19.47 -51.92 36.77
CA ARG A 2 18.50 -51.53 35.75
C ARG A 2 18.67 -50.05 35.38
N VAL A 3 19.06 -49.81 34.13
CA VAL A 3 19.12 -48.48 33.51
C VAL A 3 17.68 -48.02 33.25
N ARG A 4 17.27 -46.90 33.85
CA ARG A 4 16.04 -46.17 33.52
C ARG A 4 16.37 -44.68 33.48
N LEU A 5 16.83 -44.21 32.32
CA LEU A 5 17.29 -42.83 32.10
C LEU A 5 16.89 -42.38 30.68
N THR A 6 15.61 -42.44 30.35
CA THR A 6 15.12 -41.99 29.02
C THR A 6 13.74 -41.33 29.06
N ALA A 7 13.25 -40.87 30.22
CA ALA A 7 11.87 -40.36 30.36
C ALA A 7 11.75 -38.87 30.69
N THR A 8 12.86 -38.11 30.80
CA THR A 8 12.81 -36.72 31.29
C THR A 8 12.91 -35.64 30.23
N TYR A 9 13.38 -35.94 29.01
CA TYR A 9 13.61 -34.90 27.98
C TYR A 9 12.42 -34.57 27.09
N ALA A 10 11.40 -35.44 27.01
CA ALA A 10 10.23 -35.19 26.15
C ALA A 10 9.21 -34.19 26.74
N ALA A 11 9.15 -34.06 28.07
CA ALA A 11 8.17 -33.21 28.74
C ALA A 11 8.56 -31.72 28.79
N ALA A 12 9.85 -31.39 28.71
CA ALA A 12 10.32 -30.01 28.79
C ALA A 12 10.16 -29.22 27.47
N GLY A 13 10.13 -29.91 26.31
CA GLY A 13 10.00 -29.26 25.00
C GLY A 13 8.59 -28.78 24.68
N MET A 14 7.54 -29.47 25.16
CA MET A 14 6.15 -29.10 24.87
C MET A 14 5.64 -27.89 25.66
N LEU A 15 6.24 -27.57 26.82
CA LEU A 15 5.81 -26.42 27.63
C LEU A 15 6.24 -25.07 27.03
N ALA A 16 7.33 -25.04 26.26
CA ALA A 16 7.81 -23.82 25.61
C ALA A 16 6.95 -23.40 24.40
N LEU A 17 6.31 -24.36 23.72
CA LEU A 17 5.50 -24.08 22.52
C LEU A 17 4.09 -23.56 22.84
N ALA A 18 3.58 -23.84 24.05
CA ALA A 18 2.25 -23.41 24.49
C ALA A 18 2.17 -21.94 24.93
N LEU A 19 3.31 -21.26 25.13
CA LEU A 19 3.37 -19.85 25.55
C LEU A 19 3.49 -18.86 24.37
N LEU A 20 3.64 -19.35 23.14
CA LEU A 20 3.77 -18.53 21.93
C LEU A 20 2.47 -17.92 21.34
N PRO A 21 1.24 -18.41 21.57
CA PRO A 21 0.09 -17.91 20.81
C PRO A 21 -0.50 -16.58 21.32
N ALA A 22 -0.08 -16.05 22.48
CA ALA A 22 -0.72 -14.88 23.09
C ALA A 22 -0.20 -13.51 22.59
N SER A 23 0.91 -13.45 21.85
CA SER A 23 1.53 -12.19 21.41
C SER A 23 1.09 -11.73 20.00
N GLY A 24 0.30 -12.52 19.27
CA GLY A 24 -0.08 -12.22 17.88
C GLY A 24 -1.15 -11.13 17.70
N CYS A 25 -2.05 -10.95 18.67
CA CYS A 25 -3.20 -10.06 18.50
C CYS A 25 -2.94 -8.59 18.88
N ALA A 26 -1.86 -8.28 19.61
CA ALA A 26 -1.54 -6.91 20.02
C ALA A 26 -0.86 -6.08 18.92
N LEU A 27 -0.28 -6.73 17.90
CA LEU A 27 0.54 -6.07 16.88
C LEU A 27 -0.24 -5.19 15.91
N TYR A 28 -1.54 -5.45 15.71
CA TYR A 28 -2.36 -4.78 14.69
C TYR A 28 -3.20 -3.62 15.24
N ARG A 29 -3.26 -3.44 16.56
CA ARG A 29 -4.13 -2.41 17.16
C ARG A 29 -3.63 -0.99 16.91
N ASP A 30 -2.33 -0.84 16.68
CA ASP A 30 -1.66 0.46 16.52
C ASP A 30 -1.35 0.80 15.06
N ASP A 31 -1.85 0.05 14.08
CA ASP A 31 -1.58 0.30 12.66
C ASP A 31 -2.37 1.50 12.09
N LYS A 32 -3.41 1.95 12.79
CA LYS A 32 -4.21 3.12 12.40
C LYS A 32 -3.96 4.27 13.37
N CYS A 33 -3.44 5.37 12.84
CA CYS A 33 -3.35 6.61 13.61
C CYS A 33 -3.68 7.81 12.72
N TRP A 34 -4.11 8.90 13.36
CA TRP A 34 -4.43 10.11 12.64
C TRP A 34 -3.16 10.73 12.03
N VAL A 35 -3.26 11.11 10.76
CA VAL A 35 -2.22 11.81 10.00
C VAL A 35 -2.71 13.22 9.71
N PRO A 36 -1.90 14.26 10.02
CA PRO A 36 -2.22 15.64 9.66
C PRO A 36 -2.43 15.82 8.16
N PRO A 37 -3.35 16.69 7.71
CA PRO A 37 -3.58 16.95 6.29
C PRO A 37 -2.32 17.38 5.55
N GLU A 38 -1.45 18.17 6.19
CA GLU A 38 -0.21 18.71 5.58
C GLU A 38 0.78 17.58 5.30
N GLN A 39 0.95 16.66 6.25
CA GLN A 39 1.78 15.47 6.08
C GLN A 39 1.23 14.58 4.97
N TYR A 40 -0.09 14.39 4.92
CA TYR A 40 -0.70 13.62 3.83
C TYR A 40 -0.45 14.29 2.46
N ALA A 41 -0.61 15.62 2.37
CA ALA A 41 -0.38 16.36 1.14
C ALA A 41 1.06 16.22 0.63
N GLU A 42 2.04 16.33 1.53
CA GLU A 42 3.46 16.14 1.22
C GLU A 42 3.74 14.74 0.64
N ALA A 43 3.26 13.68 1.29
CA ALA A 43 3.44 12.31 0.81
C ALA A 43 2.71 12.07 -0.52
N ARG A 44 1.56 12.71 -0.73
CA ARG A 44 0.79 12.66 -1.98
C ARG A 44 1.52 13.34 -3.13
N GLU A 45 2.11 14.51 -2.91
CA GLU A 45 2.94 15.18 -3.91
C GLU A 45 4.14 14.32 -4.29
N TYR A 46 4.80 13.69 -3.32
CA TYR A 46 5.90 12.77 -3.58
C TYR A 46 5.46 11.54 -4.38
N TYR A 47 4.26 11.01 -4.11
CA TYR A 47 3.68 9.94 -4.93
C TYR A 47 3.40 10.40 -6.36
N ILE A 48 2.84 11.59 -6.57
CA ILE A 48 2.58 12.14 -7.91
C ILE A 48 3.87 12.28 -8.72
N GLN A 49 4.97 12.66 -8.07
CA GLN A 49 6.27 12.80 -8.72
C GLN A 49 6.93 11.46 -9.08
N THR A 50 6.73 10.43 -8.24
CA THR A 50 7.47 9.15 -8.36
C THR A 50 6.64 8.01 -8.94
N GLY A 51 5.31 8.08 -8.85
CA GLY A 51 4.37 7.01 -9.19
C GLY A 51 4.49 5.75 -8.32
N SER A 52 5.29 5.77 -7.23
CA SER A 52 5.64 4.56 -6.47
C SER A 52 5.33 4.68 -4.99
N LEU A 53 4.45 3.80 -4.49
CA LEU A 53 4.15 3.69 -3.06
C LEU A 53 5.37 3.20 -2.25
N GLU A 54 6.25 2.42 -2.86
CA GLU A 54 7.47 1.94 -2.20
C GLU A 54 8.41 3.10 -1.90
N LEU A 55 8.67 3.96 -2.89
CA LEU A 55 9.53 5.15 -2.72
C LEU A 55 8.94 6.13 -1.70
N VAL A 56 7.62 6.32 -1.68
CA VAL A 56 6.93 7.11 -0.65
C VAL A 56 7.13 6.49 0.74
N GLY A 57 7.08 5.16 0.84
CA GLY A 57 7.35 4.43 2.08
C GLY A 57 8.77 4.62 2.61
N GLU A 58 9.77 4.55 1.72
CA GLU A 58 11.17 4.81 2.06
C GLU A 58 11.38 6.26 2.48
N TYR A 59 10.85 7.22 1.71
CA TYR A 59 10.88 8.64 2.05
C TYR A 59 10.38 8.92 3.47
N MET A 60 9.20 8.40 3.81
CA MET A 60 8.64 8.60 5.16
C MET A 60 9.46 7.89 6.24
N LYS A 61 10.07 6.75 5.93
CA LYS A 61 10.95 6.03 6.85
C LYS A 61 12.22 6.84 7.15
N ASP A 62 12.83 7.42 6.12
CA ASP A 62 14.04 8.23 6.24
C ASP A 62 13.77 9.53 7.01
N ASN A 63 12.58 10.10 6.86
CA ASN A 63 12.10 11.23 7.66
C ASN A 63 11.60 10.84 9.06
N GLN A 64 11.86 9.61 9.51
CA GLN A 64 11.51 9.10 10.84
C GLN A 64 10.01 9.16 11.18
N TRP A 65 9.14 9.05 10.19
CA TRP A 65 7.71 9.01 10.45
C TRP A 65 7.36 7.78 11.29
N ARG A 66 6.38 7.92 12.18
CA ARG A 66 5.90 6.78 12.98
C ARG A 66 5.30 5.71 12.07
N ARG A 67 5.52 4.43 12.40
CA ARG A 67 5.00 3.28 11.63
C ARG A 67 3.49 3.40 11.33
N CYS A 68 2.68 3.72 12.33
CA CYS A 68 1.23 3.89 12.18
C CYS A 68 0.86 4.96 11.13
N ARG A 69 1.63 6.07 11.07
CA ARG A 69 1.36 7.16 10.11
C ARG A 69 1.70 6.73 8.70
N ARG A 70 2.85 6.06 8.52
CA ARG A 70 3.23 5.51 7.23
C ARG A 70 2.18 4.54 6.70
N ASN A 71 1.70 3.64 7.56
CA ASN A 71 0.66 2.66 7.20
C ASN A 71 -0.64 3.35 6.77
N GLU A 72 -1.10 4.34 7.55
CA GLU A 72 -2.30 5.11 7.21
C GLU A 72 -2.14 5.89 5.90
N VAL A 73 -0.99 6.54 5.67
CA VAL A 73 -0.73 7.28 4.42
C VAL A 73 -0.68 6.34 3.23
N LEU A 74 0.09 5.26 3.30
CA LEU A 74 0.18 4.27 2.21
C LEU A 74 -1.19 3.65 1.90
N TYR A 75 -2.00 3.39 2.93
CA TYR A 75 -3.38 2.92 2.75
C TYR A 75 -4.24 3.95 2.00
N ARG A 76 -4.19 5.23 2.40
CA ARG A 76 -4.95 6.30 1.75
C ARG A 76 -4.52 6.54 0.31
N LEU A 77 -3.21 6.61 0.05
CA LEU A 77 -2.66 6.78 -1.30
C LEU A 77 -3.06 5.60 -2.20
N ARG A 78 -2.90 4.38 -1.70
CA ARG A 78 -3.34 3.18 -2.42
C ARG A 78 -4.81 3.28 -2.77
N LYS A 79 -5.67 3.62 -1.80
CA LYS A 79 -7.10 3.78 -2.05
C LYS A 79 -7.43 4.93 -3.02
N GLU A 80 -6.68 6.03 -2.98
CA GLU A 80 -6.89 7.18 -3.87
C GLU A 80 -6.52 6.87 -5.33
N PHE A 81 -5.41 6.15 -5.55
CA PHE A 81 -4.85 5.95 -6.88
C PHE A 81 -5.08 4.54 -7.48
N GLU A 82 -5.28 3.48 -6.67
CA GLU A 82 -5.75 2.18 -7.18
C GLU A 82 -7.27 2.17 -7.43
N ALA A 83 -8.05 3.05 -6.81
CA ALA A 83 -9.50 3.09 -7.01
C ALA A 83 -9.95 3.85 -8.27
N LEU A 84 -9.03 4.18 -9.17
CA LEU A 84 -9.39 4.61 -10.51
C LEU A 84 -9.74 3.35 -11.32
N PRO A 85 -11.02 3.10 -11.66
CA PRO A 85 -11.33 2.08 -12.64
C PRO A 85 -10.53 2.39 -13.91
N GLU A 86 -9.97 1.33 -14.49
CA GLU A 86 -9.31 1.29 -15.78
C GLU A 86 -10.33 1.60 -16.91
N GLU A 87 -10.91 2.80 -16.89
CA GLU A 87 -11.54 3.41 -18.04
C GLU A 87 -10.65 4.60 -18.44
N LEU A 88 -9.47 4.26 -18.97
CA LEU A 88 -8.80 5.15 -19.89
C LEU A 88 -9.80 5.40 -21.03
N PRO A 89 -10.22 6.65 -21.31
CA PRO A 89 -11.04 6.91 -22.47
C PRO A 89 -10.26 6.37 -23.67
N GLU A 90 -10.87 5.46 -24.44
CA GLU A 90 -10.35 5.08 -25.75
C GLU A 90 -9.98 6.38 -26.45
N VAL A 91 -8.68 6.55 -26.72
CA VAL A 91 -8.21 7.58 -27.63
C VAL A 91 -8.84 7.21 -28.95
N ILE A 92 -10.00 7.81 -29.25
CA ILE A 92 -10.59 7.77 -30.58
C ILE A 92 -9.49 8.34 -31.48
N PRO A 93 -8.88 7.53 -32.38
CA PRO A 93 -7.89 8.06 -33.29
C PRO A 93 -8.56 9.20 -34.06
N PRO A 94 -7.87 10.32 -34.32
CA PRO A 94 -8.42 11.33 -35.20
C PRO A 94 -8.70 10.64 -36.53
N GLU A 95 -9.98 10.40 -36.84
CA GLU A 95 -10.42 10.00 -38.17
C GLU A 95 -9.86 11.06 -39.11
N ALA A 96 -8.83 10.64 -39.83
CA ALA A 96 -8.19 11.37 -40.88
C ALA A 96 -9.28 11.87 -41.84
N GLY A 97 -9.18 13.15 -42.20
CA GLY A 97 -10.21 13.86 -42.93
C GLY A 97 -10.77 13.13 -44.16
N SER A 98 -12.04 13.42 -44.45
CA SER A 98 -12.49 13.50 -45.83
C SER A 98 -12.76 14.96 -46.16
N ALA A 99 -11.98 15.41 -47.14
CA ALA A 99 -12.16 16.56 -48.00
C ALA A 99 -13.65 16.84 -48.30
N GLU A 100 -14.07 18.10 -48.24
CA GLU A 100 -14.31 18.92 -49.44
C GLU A 100 -15.77 18.84 -49.92
N GLU A 101 -16.54 19.90 -49.67
CA GLU A 101 -17.28 20.55 -50.74
C GLU A 101 -17.64 21.99 -50.32
N THR A 102 -17.08 22.96 -51.03
CA THR A 102 -17.47 24.38 -50.93
C THR A 102 -18.57 24.63 -51.95
N PRO A 103 -19.81 24.99 -51.56
CA PRO A 103 -20.77 25.47 -52.54
C PRO A 103 -20.47 26.93 -52.89
N ALA A 104 -20.45 27.18 -54.20
CA ALA A 104 -20.13 28.45 -54.87
C ALA A 104 -21.05 29.63 -54.48
N PRO A 105 -20.59 30.89 -54.65
CA PRO A 105 -21.41 32.07 -54.41
C PRO A 105 -22.50 32.22 -55.48
N THR A 106 -23.76 32.25 -55.05
CA THR A 106 -24.88 32.71 -55.88
C THR A 106 -24.83 34.23 -56.00
N SER A 107 -24.83 34.72 -57.24
CA SER A 107 -25.04 36.13 -57.60
C SER A 107 -26.49 36.54 -57.47
#